data_AF-A0A2H0DWZ1-F1
#
_entry.id   AF-A0A2H0DWZ1-F1
#
_cell.length_a   1.000
_cell.length_b   1.000
_cell.length_c   1.000
_cell.angle_alpha   90.00
_cell.angle_beta   90.00
_cell.angle_gamma   90.00
#
_symmetry.space_group_name_H-M   'P 1'
#
loop_
_entity.id
_entity.type
_entity.pdbx_description
1 polymer ?
#
loop_
_entity_poly.entity_id
_entity_poly.type
_entity_poly.pdbx_seq_one_letter_code
_entity_poly.pdbx_strand_id
1 'polypeptide(L)'
;MQEVSRVHSTKRKPFERNPALKGPIGKEQIHRQKLNPHYVAGFIDGEGSFSISIVKHKTTKSGFDVRPEFEIEVRKDDQEILERILITIGCGKIFDCSYERYGWFPHAKYKITSNKNLKDYLFPFLDRYPLQAKKALMYKRFKIIVLMILNKKHLKPRGLEKISKIRDEMRALGKKHEPMETARVRENRLPSGVGTFASNCICIQILPVKPRKLGVPEVPIYWGRR
;
A
#
# COMPACT_ATOMS: atom_id res chain seq x y z
N MET A 1 15.93 25.32 39.72
CA MET A 1 15.25 24.16 39.11
C MET A 1 13.83 24.59 38.79
N GLN A 2 13.47 24.71 37.51
CA GLN A 2 12.10 25.01 37.09
C GLN A 2 11.61 23.85 36.22
N GLU A 3 10.54 23.21 36.67
CA GLU A 3 9.85 22.12 35.99
C GLU A 3 9.17 22.65 34.72
N VAL A 4 9.39 21.96 33.59
CA VAL A 4 8.64 22.21 32.35
C VAL A 4 7.53 21.17 32.27
N SER A 5 6.31 21.58 32.62
CA SER A 5 5.11 20.75 32.51
C SER A 5 4.80 20.47 31.03
N ARG A 6 4.73 19.18 30.67
CA ARG A 6 4.31 18.74 29.33
C ARG A 6 2.79 18.85 29.22
N VAL A 7 2.31 19.92 28.59
CA VAL A 7 0.89 20.07 28.22
C VAL A 7 0.55 19.03 27.14
N HIS A 8 -0.16 17.97 27.54
CA HIS A 8 -0.84 17.09 26.57
C HIS A 8 -2.05 17.86 26.03
N SER A 9 -2.03 18.22 24.75
CA SER A 9 -3.21 18.80 24.09
C SER A 9 -4.36 17.78 24.09
N THR A 10 -5.39 18.06 24.90
CA THR A 10 -6.63 17.26 25.00
C THR A 10 -7.62 17.57 23.88
N LYS A 11 -7.30 18.50 22.97
CA LYS A 11 -8.18 18.88 21.86
C LYS A 11 -7.92 17.97 20.66
N ARG A 12 -8.66 16.86 20.56
CA ARG A 12 -8.87 16.17 19.28
C ARG A 12 -9.69 17.10 18.39
N LYS A 13 -9.15 17.51 17.24
CA LYS A 13 -9.96 18.20 16.22
C LYS A 13 -11.13 17.29 15.85
N PRO A 14 -12.37 17.81 15.73
CA PRO A 14 -13.48 17.06 15.16
C PRO A 14 -13.07 16.49 13.81
N PHE A 15 -13.59 15.31 13.47
CA PHE A 15 -13.42 14.77 12.12
C PHE A 15 -14.15 15.69 11.13
N GLU A 16 -13.40 16.59 10.50
CA GLU A 16 -13.90 17.43 9.41
C GLU A 16 -13.74 16.66 8.10
N ARG A 17 -14.86 16.35 7.46
CA ARG A 17 -14.90 15.71 6.15
C ARG A 17 -14.34 16.70 5.14
N ASN A 18 -13.25 16.36 4.44
CA ASN A 18 -12.70 17.23 3.41
C ASN A 18 -13.78 17.46 2.31
N PRO A 19 -14.25 18.70 2.09
CA PRO A 19 -15.34 18.98 1.15
C PRO A 19 -14.97 18.70 -0.32
N ALA A 20 -13.67 18.56 -0.63
CA ALA A 20 -13.19 18.16 -1.96
C ALA A 20 -13.30 16.64 -2.23
N LEU A 21 -13.54 15.82 -1.20
CA LEU A 21 -13.77 14.39 -1.36
C LEU A 21 -15.25 14.14 -1.63
N LYS A 22 -15.58 13.61 -2.81
CA LYS A 22 -16.93 13.12 -3.11
C LYS A 22 -17.33 12.11 -2.03
N GLY A 23 -18.60 12.17 -1.59
CA GLY A 23 -19.14 11.18 -0.65
C GLY A 23 -19.05 9.76 -1.23
N PRO A 24 -19.14 8.71 -0.38
CA PRO A 24 -19.25 7.35 -0.87
C PRO A 24 -20.41 7.28 -1.87
N ILE A 25 -20.12 6.74 -3.05
CA ILE A 25 -21.06 6.73 -4.17
C ILE A 25 -22.33 5.98 -3.75
N GLY A 26 -23.48 6.62 -4.01
CA GLY A 26 -24.79 6.04 -3.77
C GLY A 26 -25.01 4.81 -4.64
N LYS A 27 -25.76 3.84 -4.14
CA LYS A 27 -26.02 2.54 -4.79
C LYS A 27 -26.69 2.67 -6.18
N GLU A 28 -27.23 3.85 -6.48
CA GLU A 28 -27.95 4.21 -7.69
C GLU A 28 -27.06 4.52 -8.91
N GLN A 29 -25.80 4.93 -8.71
CA GLN A 29 -24.88 5.26 -9.81
C GLN A 29 -24.08 4.07 -10.35
N ILE A 30 -24.19 2.91 -9.70
CA ILE A 30 -23.45 1.72 -10.08
C ILE A 30 -24.12 1.06 -11.30
N HIS A 31 -23.40 0.95 -12.41
CA HIS A 31 -23.83 0.09 -13.53
C HIS A 31 -23.96 -1.36 -13.02
N ARG A 32 -25.21 -1.83 -12.89
CA ARG A 32 -25.56 -3.06 -12.15
C ARG A 32 -25.25 -4.36 -12.88
N GLN A 33 -24.65 -4.31 -14.05
CA GLN A 33 -24.43 -5.49 -14.87
C GLN A 33 -23.18 -6.24 -14.40
N LYS A 34 -23.39 -7.49 -13.97
CA LYS A 34 -22.31 -8.43 -13.68
C LYS A 34 -21.42 -8.61 -14.90
N LEU A 35 -20.12 -8.72 -14.66
CA LEU A 35 -19.14 -9.07 -15.69
C LEU A 35 -19.14 -10.59 -15.89
N ASN A 36 -18.64 -11.02 -17.06
CA ASN A 36 -18.28 -12.41 -17.26
C ASN A 36 -17.23 -12.79 -16.19
N PRO A 37 -17.45 -13.83 -15.37
CA PRO A 37 -16.51 -14.21 -14.32
C PRO A 37 -15.09 -14.54 -14.83
N HIS A 38 -14.96 -15.08 -16.05
CA HIS A 38 -13.66 -15.33 -16.67
C HIS A 38 -12.93 -14.03 -17.00
N TYR A 39 -13.67 -12.99 -17.43
CA TYR A 39 -13.09 -11.66 -17.61
C TYR A 39 -12.59 -11.10 -16.29
N VAL A 40 -13.37 -11.22 -15.21
CA VAL A 40 -12.95 -10.75 -13.87
C VAL A 40 -11.69 -11.50 -13.40
N ALA A 41 -11.61 -12.83 -13.60
CA ALA A 41 -10.40 -13.59 -13.27
C ALA A 41 -9.18 -13.09 -14.07
N GLY A 42 -9.33 -12.85 -15.38
CA GLY A 42 -8.28 -12.27 -16.22
C GLY A 42 -7.89 -10.86 -15.78
N PHE A 43 -8.87 -10.03 -15.39
CA PHE A 43 -8.62 -8.69 -14.86
C PHE A 43 -7.83 -8.73 -13.55
N ILE A 44 -8.15 -9.67 -12.66
CA ILE A 44 -7.39 -9.91 -11.43
C ILE A 44 -5.96 -10.36 -11.78
N ASP A 45 -5.77 -11.17 -12.82
CA ASP A 45 -4.46 -11.59 -13.29
C ASP A 45 -3.59 -10.43 -13.81
N GLY A 46 -4.20 -9.40 -14.40
CA GLY A 46 -3.55 -8.14 -14.75
C GLY A 46 -3.34 -7.24 -13.54
N GLU A 47 -4.43 -6.66 -13.04
CA GLU A 47 -4.44 -5.52 -12.10
C GLU A 47 -4.53 -5.92 -10.61
N GLY A 48 -4.90 -7.16 -10.31
CA GLY A 48 -5.08 -7.62 -8.93
C GLY A 48 -3.79 -7.71 -8.12
N SER A 49 -3.87 -7.40 -6.83
CA SER A 49 -2.76 -7.45 -5.88
C SER A 49 -3.15 -8.24 -4.63
N PHE A 50 -2.33 -9.23 -4.29
CA PHE A 50 -2.45 -10.02 -3.05
C PHE A 50 -1.32 -9.63 -2.11
N SER A 51 -1.64 -8.98 -1.00
CA SER A 51 -0.64 -8.46 -0.06
C SER A 51 -0.87 -8.99 1.37
N ILE A 52 0.25 -9.19 2.08
CA ILE A 52 0.24 -9.59 3.49
C ILE A 52 1.13 -8.62 4.26
N SER A 53 0.51 -7.83 5.14
CA SER A 53 1.21 -6.92 6.05
C SER A 53 1.34 -7.55 7.44
N ILE A 54 2.54 -7.50 8.03
CA ILE A 54 2.75 -7.92 9.43
C ILE A 54 3.19 -6.69 10.20
N VAL A 55 2.37 -6.26 11.15
CA VAL A 55 2.55 -5.01 11.90
C VAL A 55 2.73 -5.35 13.38
N LYS A 56 3.63 -4.65 14.08
CA LYS A 56 3.77 -4.77 15.53
C LYS A 56 2.51 -4.19 16.19
N HIS A 57 1.87 -4.97 17.06
CA HIS A 57 0.65 -4.57 17.73
C HIS A 57 0.68 -4.96 19.20
N LYS A 58 0.76 -3.94 20.08
CA LYS A 58 1.04 -4.12 21.52
C LYS A 58 -0.03 -4.91 22.27
N THR A 59 -1.27 -4.94 21.78
CA THR A 59 -2.38 -5.63 22.47
C THR A 59 -2.59 -7.07 22.01
N THR A 60 -1.88 -7.52 20.97
CA THR A 60 -2.04 -8.88 20.46
C THR A 60 -1.16 -9.85 21.26
N LYS A 61 -1.66 -11.06 21.55
CA LYS A 61 -0.91 -12.09 22.30
C LYS A 61 0.46 -12.44 21.72
N SER A 62 0.59 -12.39 20.40
CA SER A 62 1.85 -12.62 19.69
C SER A 62 2.72 -11.37 19.56
N GLY A 63 2.22 -10.18 19.92
CA GLY A 63 2.85 -8.89 19.65
C GLY A 63 2.77 -8.43 18.19
N PHE A 64 2.14 -9.21 17.31
CA PHE A 64 2.04 -8.94 15.87
C PHE A 64 0.61 -9.13 15.35
N ASP A 65 0.22 -8.28 14.42
CA ASP A 65 -1.03 -8.34 13.67
C ASP A 65 -0.74 -8.66 12.20
N VAL A 66 -1.43 -9.66 11.65
CA VAL A 66 -1.25 -10.11 10.27
C VAL A 66 -2.48 -9.69 9.47
N ARG A 67 -2.28 -8.80 8.52
CA ARG A 67 -3.33 -8.16 7.71
C ARG A 67 -3.20 -8.60 6.25
N PRO A 68 -3.98 -9.61 5.83
CA PRO A 68 -4.11 -9.97 4.44
C PRO A 68 -5.07 -9.01 3.74
N GLU A 69 -4.68 -8.55 2.57
CA GLU A 69 -5.49 -7.63 1.77
C GLU A 69 -5.45 -8.07 0.31
N PHE A 70 -6.62 -8.07 -0.33
CA PHE A 70 -6.74 -8.14 -1.78
C PHE A 70 -7.19 -6.78 -2.30
N GLU A 71 -6.54 -6.27 -3.33
CA GLU A 71 -6.89 -5.00 -3.93
C GLU A 71 -6.73 -5.00 -5.46
N ILE A 72 -7.48 -4.11 -6.11
CA ILE A 72 -7.36 -3.75 -7.52
C ILE A 72 -7.37 -2.22 -7.55
N GLU A 73 -6.36 -1.61 -8.16
CA GLU A 73 -6.24 -0.15 -8.27
C GLU A 73 -6.16 0.23 -9.73
N VAL A 74 -7.06 1.10 -10.17
CA VAL A 74 -7.11 1.63 -11.54
C VAL A 74 -7.23 3.15 -11.48
N ARG A 75 -7.03 3.83 -12.62
CA ARG A 75 -7.33 5.26 -12.69
C ARG A 75 -8.82 5.50 -12.46
N LYS A 76 -9.16 6.68 -11.95
CA LYS A 76 -10.52 7.01 -11.48
C LYS A 76 -11.54 7.07 -12.62
N ASP A 77 -11.10 7.38 -13.84
CA ASP A 77 -11.91 7.34 -15.07
C ASP A 77 -12.39 5.91 -15.39
N ASP A 78 -11.61 4.89 -15.05
CA ASP A 78 -11.98 3.47 -15.21
C ASP A 78 -12.74 2.89 -14.01
N GLN A 79 -13.17 3.70 -13.04
CA GLN A 79 -13.76 3.18 -11.80
C GLN A 79 -14.98 2.25 -12.03
N GLU A 80 -15.77 2.48 -13.07
CA GLU A 80 -16.95 1.67 -13.36
C GLU A 80 -16.63 0.17 -13.39
N ILE A 81 -15.44 -0.22 -13.86
CA ILE A 81 -15.03 -1.63 -13.88
C ILE A 81 -14.92 -2.21 -12.46
N LEU A 82 -14.44 -1.43 -11.49
CA LEU A 82 -14.32 -1.85 -10.10
C LEU A 82 -15.69 -2.07 -9.46
N GLU A 83 -16.67 -1.25 -9.80
CA GLU A 83 -18.05 -1.38 -9.31
C GLU A 83 -18.70 -2.67 -9.82
N ARG A 84 -18.49 -2.97 -11.11
CA ARG A 84 -18.98 -4.21 -11.73
C ARG A 84 -18.25 -5.44 -11.19
N ILE A 85 -16.95 -5.35 -10.91
CA ILE A 85 -16.18 -6.41 -10.21
C ILE A 85 -16.73 -6.64 -8.81
N LEU A 86 -17.01 -5.57 -8.06
CA LEU A 86 -17.59 -5.66 -6.72
C LEU A 86 -18.92 -6.42 -6.74
N ILE A 87 -19.81 -6.12 -7.69
CA ILE A 87 -21.10 -6.83 -7.84
C ILE A 87 -20.88 -8.29 -8.27
N THR A 88 -19.90 -8.55 -9.14
CA THR A 88 -19.63 -9.89 -9.66
C THR A 88 -19.07 -10.83 -8.60
N ILE A 89 -18.13 -10.34 -7.78
CA ILE A 89 -17.58 -11.09 -6.63
C ILE A 89 -18.58 -11.11 -5.46
N GLY A 90 -19.38 -10.06 -5.30
CA GLY A 90 -20.41 -9.94 -4.28
C GLY A 90 -19.92 -9.37 -2.94
N CYS A 91 -18.68 -8.88 -2.86
CA CYS A 91 -18.15 -8.25 -1.66
C CYS A 91 -17.05 -7.22 -1.97
N GLY A 92 -16.60 -6.50 -0.94
CA GLY A 92 -15.51 -5.52 -1.04
C GLY A 92 -15.98 -4.09 -0.88
N LYS A 93 -15.04 -3.14 -0.98
CA LYS A 93 -15.29 -1.69 -0.89
C LYS A 93 -14.43 -0.97 -1.91
N ILE A 94 -14.92 0.16 -2.42
CA ILE A 94 -14.18 1.04 -3.32
C ILE A 94 -13.78 2.30 -2.55
N PHE A 95 -12.54 2.73 -2.75
CA PHE A 95 -11.93 3.88 -2.12
C PHE A 95 -11.32 4.81 -3.17
N ASP A 96 -11.41 6.11 -2.92
CA ASP A 96 -10.80 7.13 -3.77
C ASP A 96 -9.36 7.39 -3.30
N CYS A 97 -8.44 7.38 -4.25
CA CYS A 97 -7.01 7.62 -4.02
C CYS A 97 -6.60 8.90 -4.76
N SER A 98 -6.34 9.98 -4.01
CA SER A 98 -5.81 11.22 -4.58
C SER A 98 -4.29 11.17 -4.65
N TYR A 99 -3.76 11.42 -5.84
CA TYR A 99 -2.32 11.55 -6.11
C TYR A 99 -1.95 12.96 -6.58
N GLU A 100 -2.78 13.96 -6.24
CA GLU A 100 -2.58 15.36 -6.62
C GLU A 100 -1.19 15.90 -6.26
N ARG A 101 -0.66 15.49 -5.10
CA ARG A 101 0.71 15.82 -4.64
C ARG A 101 1.79 15.47 -5.68
N TYR A 102 1.56 14.44 -6.50
CA TYR A 102 2.50 13.93 -7.49
C TYR A 102 2.16 14.37 -8.92
N GLY A 103 1.11 15.19 -9.10
CA GLY A 103 0.63 15.62 -10.42
C GLY A 103 0.03 14.48 -11.25
N TRP A 104 -0.40 13.38 -10.61
CA TRP A 104 -1.01 12.24 -11.29
C TRP A 104 -2.53 12.34 -11.26
N PHE A 105 -3.17 11.71 -12.24
CA PHE A 105 -4.62 11.52 -12.24
C PHE A 105 -5.04 10.77 -10.97
N PRO A 106 -6.25 11.04 -10.43
CA PRO A 106 -6.76 10.27 -9.30
C PRO A 106 -6.99 8.81 -9.68
N HIS A 107 -6.94 7.94 -8.69
CA HIS A 107 -7.21 6.50 -8.82
C HIS A 107 -8.42 6.10 -7.99
N ALA A 108 -9.00 4.95 -8.34
CA ALA A 108 -9.98 4.23 -7.53
C ALA A 108 -9.41 2.86 -7.14
N LYS A 109 -9.71 2.42 -5.93
CA LYS A 109 -9.19 1.18 -5.36
C LYS A 109 -10.31 0.31 -4.83
N TYR A 110 -10.51 -0.86 -5.44
CA TYR A 110 -11.35 -1.92 -4.89
C TYR A 110 -10.53 -2.75 -3.90
N LYS A 111 -11.08 -3.01 -2.71
CA LYS A 111 -10.36 -3.70 -1.63
C LYS A 111 -11.24 -4.67 -0.84
N ILE A 112 -10.66 -5.83 -0.49
CA ILE A 112 -11.21 -6.78 0.48
C ILE A 112 -10.16 -7.02 1.58
N THR A 113 -10.49 -6.63 2.82
CA THR A 113 -9.62 -6.81 4.01
C THR A 113 -10.19 -7.76 5.05
N SER A 114 -11.50 -8.03 5.00
CA SER A 114 -12.13 -8.95 5.95
C SER A 114 -11.73 -10.38 5.64
N ASN A 115 -11.07 -11.06 6.59
CA ASN A 115 -10.71 -12.48 6.49
C ASN A 115 -11.93 -13.37 6.18
N LYS A 116 -13.10 -13.01 6.71
CA LYS A 116 -14.36 -13.70 6.44
C LYS A 116 -14.78 -13.51 4.99
N ASN A 117 -14.75 -12.27 4.49
CA ASN A 117 -15.15 -11.99 3.10
C ASN A 117 -14.17 -12.61 2.09
N LEU A 118 -12.87 -12.64 2.40
CA LEU A 118 -11.87 -13.34 1.60
C LEU A 118 -12.21 -14.84 1.48
N LYS A 119 -12.54 -15.48 2.61
CA LYS A 119 -12.93 -16.90 2.65
C LYS A 119 -14.26 -17.17 1.94
N ASP A 120 -15.27 -16.36 2.19
CA ASP A 120 -16.66 -16.70 1.82
C ASP A 120 -16.99 -16.27 0.38
N TYR A 121 -16.25 -15.31 -0.20
CA TYR A 121 -16.53 -14.77 -1.53
C TYR A 121 -15.34 -14.88 -2.49
N LEU A 122 -14.19 -14.31 -2.14
CA LEU A 122 -13.05 -14.24 -3.06
C LEU A 122 -12.48 -15.63 -3.37
N PHE A 123 -12.32 -16.49 -2.36
CA PHE A 123 -11.74 -17.82 -2.56
C PHE A 123 -12.64 -18.73 -3.39
N PRO A 124 -13.95 -18.88 -3.10
CA PRO A 124 -14.84 -19.64 -3.98
C PRO A 124 -14.88 -19.12 -5.41
N PHE A 125 -14.79 -17.79 -5.58
CA PHE A 125 -14.72 -17.17 -6.91
C PHE A 125 -13.45 -17.61 -7.67
N LEU A 126 -12.27 -17.45 -7.07
CA LEU A 126 -11.00 -17.79 -7.71
C LEU A 126 -10.71 -19.30 -7.77
N ASP A 127 -11.37 -20.10 -6.93
CA ASP A 127 -11.33 -21.56 -7.06
C ASP A 127 -12.16 -22.05 -8.26
N ARG A 128 -13.31 -21.39 -8.53
CA ARG A 128 -14.17 -21.69 -9.67
C ARG A 128 -13.61 -21.13 -10.98
N TYR A 129 -13.02 -19.94 -10.92
CA TYR A 129 -12.42 -19.24 -12.05
C TYR A 129 -10.92 -19.03 -11.78
N PRO A 130 -10.09 -20.08 -12.01
CA PRO A 130 -8.69 -20.05 -11.64
C PRO A 130 -7.93 -19.01 -12.46
N LEU A 131 -7.05 -18.29 -11.76
CA LEU A 131 -6.02 -17.44 -12.36
C LEU A 131 -5.07 -18.28 -13.21
N GLN A 132 -4.60 -17.72 -14.32
CA GLN A 132 -3.76 -18.36 -15.32
C GLN A 132 -2.29 -17.92 -15.24
N ALA A 133 -2.02 -16.70 -14.76
CA ALA A 133 -0.66 -16.16 -14.68
C ALA A 133 0.07 -16.58 -13.39
N LYS A 134 1.30 -16.05 -13.19
CA LYS A 134 2.10 -16.23 -11.95
C LYS A 134 1.34 -15.90 -10.66
N LYS A 135 0.31 -15.05 -10.78
CA LYS A 135 -0.56 -14.64 -9.68
C LYS A 135 -1.42 -15.79 -9.15
N ALA A 136 -1.64 -16.85 -9.92
CA ALA A 136 -2.25 -18.09 -9.44
C ALA A 136 -1.48 -18.72 -8.27
N LEU A 137 -0.13 -18.74 -8.33
CA LEU A 137 0.70 -19.23 -7.24
C LEU A 137 0.66 -18.29 -6.03
N MET A 138 0.63 -16.97 -6.26
CA MET A 138 0.45 -15.97 -5.20
C MET A 138 -0.89 -16.15 -4.49
N TYR A 139 -1.97 -16.36 -5.24
CA TYR A 139 -3.30 -16.65 -4.70
C TYR A 139 -3.30 -17.89 -3.82
N LYS A 140 -2.71 -19.01 -4.26
CA LYS A 140 -2.61 -20.24 -3.46
C LYS A 140 -1.92 -19.99 -2.11
N ARG A 141 -0.77 -19.29 -2.12
CA ARG A 141 -0.03 -18.91 -0.90
C ARG A 141 -0.83 -17.95 -0.01
N PHE A 142 -1.46 -16.94 -0.60
CA PHE A 142 -2.32 -15.98 0.09
C PHE A 142 -3.48 -16.69 0.80
N LYS A 143 -4.17 -17.60 0.10
CA LYS A 143 -5.25 -18.43 0.65
C LYS A 143 -4.79 -19.25 1.85
N ILE A 144 -3.62 -19.88 1.78
CA ILE A 144 -3.04 -20.63 2.90
C ILE A 144 -2.85 -19.72 4.13
N ILE A 145 -2.28 -18.53 3.95
CA ILE A 145 -2.07 -17.59 5.05
C ILE A 145 -3.40 -17.17 5.69
N VAL A 146 -4.41 -16.81 4.88
CA VAL A 146 -5.73 -16.41 5.41
C VAL A 146 -6.38 -17.55 6.19
N LEU A 147 -6.29 -18.79 5.71
CA LEU A 147 -6.79 -19.96 6.44
C LEU A 147 -6.02 -20.21 7.75
N MET A 148 -4.71 -19.94 7.79
CA MET A 148 -3.95 -19.98 9.04
C MET A 148 -4.40 -18.90 10.03
N ILE A 149 -4.76 -17.71 9.53
CA ILE A 149 -5.28 -16.61 10.35
C ILE A 149 -6.63 -16.99 10.95
N LEU A 150 -7.56 -17.48 10.13
CA LEU A 150 -8.89 -17.92 10.55
C LEU A 150 -8.83 -19.05 11.59
N ASN A 151 -7.87 -19.96 11.45
CA ASN A 151 -7.58 -21.02 12.43
C ASN A 151 -6.78 -20.54 13.65
N LYS A 152 -6.61 -19.23 13.84
CA LYS A 152 -5.87 -18.60 14.94
C LYS A 152 -4.41 -19.06 15.09
N LYS A 153 -3.81 -19.65 14.04
CA LYS A 153 -2.43 -20.16 14.07
C LYS A 153 -1.41 -19.03 14.20
N HIS A 154 -1.72 -17.86 13.66
CA HIS A 154 -0.91 -16.63 13.74
C HIS A 154 -0.66 -16.12 15.17
N LEU A 155 -1.44 -16.57 16.16
CA LEU A 155 -1.23 -16.21 17.57
C LEU A 155 -0.05 -16.96 18.22
N LYS A 156 0.42 -18.05 17.60
CA LYS A 156 1.55 -18.85 18.09
C LYS A 156 2.83 -18.48 17.33
N PRO A 157 4.01 -18.47 17.98
CA PRO A 157 5.29 -18.13 17.33
C PRO A 157 5.57 -18.97 16.08
N ARG A 158 5.42 -20.30 16.16
CA ARG A 158 5.59 -21.22 15.01
C ARG A 158 4.65 -20.90 13.85
N GLY A 159 3.42 -20.47 14.14
CA GLY A 159 2.45 -20.11 13.12
C GLY A 159 2.81 -18.79 12.44
N LEU A 160 3.28 -17.81 13.21
CA LEU A 160 3.74 -16.51 12.70
C LEU A 160 5.00 -16.66 11.83
N GLU A 161 5.96 -17.48 12.26
CA GLU A 161 7.17 -17.82 11.49
C GLU A 161 6.82 -18.44 10.14
N LYS A 162 5.91 -19.42 10.14
CA LYS A 162 5.42 -20.05 8.90
C LYS A 162 4.71 -19.05 7.99
N ILE A 163 3.90 -18.15 8.54
CA ILE A 163 3.27 -17.06 7.76
C ILE A 163 4.34 -16.14 7.15
N SER A 164 5.37 -15.77 7.92
CA SER A 164 6.47 -14.93 7.42
C SER A 164 7.17 -15.60 6.25
N LYS A 165 7.52 -16.88 6.36
CA LYS A 165 8.16 -17.64 5.29
C LYS A 165 7.32 -17.64 4.01
N ILE A 166 6.03 -17.98 4.11
CA ILE A 166 5.13 -18.00 2.94
C ILE A 166 4.99 -16.60 2.32
N ARG A 167 4.90 -15.54 3.15
CA ARG A 167 4.87 -14.15 2.66
C ARG A 167 6.15 -13.81 1.90
N ASP A 168 7.31 -14.23 2.39
CA ASP A 168 8.59 -13.91 1.76
C ASP A 168 8.73 -14.68 0.43
N GLU A 169 8.24 -15.92 0.36
CA GLU A 169 8.09 -16.65 -0.91
C GLU A 169 7.13 -15.95 -1.89
N MET A 170 6.02 -15.34 -1.41
CA MET A 170 5.14 -14.54 -2.28
C MET A 170 5.85 -13.31 -2.84
N ARG A 171 6.64 -12.61 -2.01
CA ARG A 171 7.41 -11.43 -2.43
C ARG A 171 8.51 -11.78 -3.43
N ALA A 172 9.14 -12.95 -3.28
CA ALA A 172 10.17 -13.43 -4.20
C ALA A 172 9.64 -13.61 -5.63
N LEU A 173 8.37 -13.98 -5.81
CA LEU A 173 7.74 -14.09 -7.14
C LEU A 173 7.65 -12.75 -7.91
N GLY A 174 7.75 -11.62 -7.20
CA GLY A 174 7.70 -10.28 -7.79
C GLY A 174 9.07 -9.64 -8.04
N LYS A 175 10.15 -10.18 -7.48
CA LYS A 175 11.51 -9.64 -7.66
C LYS A 175 12.22 -10.35 -8.82
N LYS A 176 13.10 -9.64 -9.51
CA LYS A 176 14.08 -10.31 -10.39
C LYS A 176 14.92 -11.25 -9.52
N HIS A 177 15.03 -12.51 -9.92
CA HIS A 177 16.04 -13.41 -9.39
C HIS A 177 17.38 -12.86 -9.87
N GLU A 178 18.12 -12.13 -9.02
CA GLU A 178 19.57 -12.07 -9.19
C GLU A 178 20.11 -13.35 -8.56
N PRO A 179 20.62 -14.31 -9.36
CA PRO A 179 21.44 -15.36 -8.79
C PRO A 179 22.62 -14.67 -8.11
N MET A 180 22.92 -15.06 -6.88
CA MET A 180 24.11 -14.63 -6.18
C MET A 180 25.34 -15.29 -6.83
N GLU A 181 25.74 -14.84 -8.01
CA GLU A 181 27.03 -15.15 -8.64
C GLU A 181 27.38 -14.11 -9.72
N THR A 182 27.91 -12.99 -9.25
CA THR A 182 29.17 -12.37 -9.69
C THR A 182 29.18 -10.99 -9.07
N ALA A 183 30.08 -10.80 -8.10
CA ALA A 183 30.61 -9.48 -7.84
C ALA A 183 31.20 -8.96 -9.16
N ARG A 184 30.40 -8.23 -9.94
CA ARG A 184 30.97 -7.32 -10.92
C ARG A 184 31.69 -6.28 -10.11
N VAL A 185 32.99 -6.46 -9.97
CA VAL A 185 33.94 -5.37 -9.72
C VAL A 185 33.58 -4.29 -10.73
N ARG A 186 32.78 -3.31 -10.31
CA ARG A 186 32.62 -2.06 -11.04
C ARG A 186 33.86 -1.27 -10.71
N GLU A 187 34.90 -1.56 -11.49
CA GLU A 187 36.04 -0.68 -11.62
C GLU A 187 35.54 0.72 -12.00
N ASN A 188 36.17 1.70 -11.39
CA ASN A 188 35.82 3.11 -11.41
C ASN A 188 35.46 3.61 -12.81
N ARG A 189 34.22 4.09 -12.98
CA ARG A 189 33.92 5.15 -13.95
C ARG A 189 33.24 6.30 -13.21
N LEU A 190 33.91 7.44 -13.27
CA LEU A 190 33.43 8.75 -12.82
C LEU A 190 32.05 9.08 -13.43
N PRO A 191 31.29 9.97 -12.76
CA PRO A 191 29.86 10.08 -12.97
C PRO A 191 29.54 10.96 -14.19
N SER A 192 28.80 10.42 -15.14
CA SER A 192 27.97 11.21 -16.04
C SER A 192 26.51 10.75 -15.89
N GLY A 193 25.67 11.69 -15.47
CA GLY A 193 24.28 11.74 -15.91
C GLY A 193 23.25 10.85 -15.19
N VAL A 194 22.53 11.51 -14.28
CA VAL A 194 21.06 11.49 -14.10
C VAL A 194 20.32 10.15 -13.91
N GLY A 195 19.71 10.03 -12.73
CA GLY A 195 18.30 9.59 -12.63
C GLY A 195 18.03 8.16 -12.16
N THR A 196 18.24 7.88 -10.88
CA THR A 196 17.76 6.66 -10.22
C THR A 196 16.26 6.72 -9.94
N PHE A 197 15.53 5.72 -10.44
CA PHE A 197 14.22 5.32 -9.94
C PHE A 197 14.34 4.81 -8.50
N ALA A 198 13.65 5.46 -7.57
CA ALA A 198 13.43 4.94 -6.22
C ALA A 198 12.02 5.29 -5.76
N SER A 199 11.12 4.31 -5.80
CA SER A 199 9.81 4.38 -5.15
C SER A 199 10.02 4.33 -3.63
N ASN A 200 10.17 5.50 -3.02
CA ASN A 200 10.22 5.66 -1.58
C ASN A 200 8.84 6.04 -1.05
N CYS A 201 8.12 5.07 -0.49
CA CYS A 201 7.05 5.34 0.46
C CYS A 201 7.68 5.86 1.76
N ILE A 202 7.65 7.18 1.98
CA ILE A 202 8.07 7.80 3.24
C ILE A 202 6.84 8.03 4.12
N CYS A 203 6.84 7.39 5.27
CA CYS A 203 6.00 7.72 6.41
C CYS A 203 6.54 9.04 7.01
N ILE A 204 5.80 10.14 6.90
CA ILE A 204 6.25 11.45 7.42
C ILE A 204 5.93 11.54 8.92
N GLN A 205 6.96 11.57 9.76
CA GLN A 205 6.93 12.32 11.02
C GLN A 205 7.53 13.71 10.76
N ILE A 206 6.79 14.76 11.12
CA ILE A 206 7.17 16.16 10.93
C ILE A 206 7.90 16.66 12.18
N LEU A 207 9.08 17.26 12.02
CA LEU A 207 9.56 18.34 12.88
C LEU A 207 10.13 19.47 12.00
N PRO A 208 9.65 20.72 12.15
CA PRO A 208 10.22 21.86 11.44
C PRO A 208 11.42 22.51 12.15
N VAL A 209 12.25 23.13 11.33
CA VAL A 209 13.63 23.64 11.53
C VAL A 209 13.63 25.08 12.06
N LYS A 210 14.66 25.49 12.84
CA LYS A 210 15.00 26.92 13.03
C LYS A 210 16.10 27.33 12.03
N PRO A 211 15.96 28.44 11.29
CA PRO A 211 17.04 28.94 10.43
C PRO A 211 18.15 29.61 11.25
N ARG A 212 19.41 29.23 10.97
CA ARG A 212 20.62 29.99 11.38
C ARG A 212 20.77 31.20 10.46
N LYS A 213 20.92 32.40 11.04
CA LYS A 213 21.52 33.54 10.34
C LYS A 213 23.03 33.34 10.33
N LEU A 214 23.65 33.30 9.16
CA LEU A 214 25.10 33.46 9.00
C LEU A 214 25.31 34.80 8.31
N GLY A 215 25.94 35.71 9.04
CA GLY A 215 26.41 36.99 8.52
C GLY A 215 27.58 36.79 7.56
N VAL A 216 27.72 37.72 6.63
CA VAL A 216 28.87 37.83 5.74
C VAL A 216 29.53 39.20 6.04
N PRO A 217 30.87 39.30 6.09
CA PRO A 217 31.58 40.42 6.71
C PRO A 217 31.68 41.64 5.79
N GLU A 218 31.74 42.82 6.41
CA GLU A 218 32.08 44.09 5.77
C GLU A 218 33.54 44.10 5.28
N VAL A 219 33.77 44.72 4.11
CA VAL A 219 35.09 45.21 3.70
C VAL A 219 34.91 46.63 3.13
N PRO A 220 35.60 47.66 3.65
CA PRO A 220 35.45 49.04 3.21
C PRO A 220 36.50 49.40 2.16
N ILE A 221 36.13 50.13 1.10
CA ILE A 221 37.10 50.89 0.30
C ILE A 221 36.47 52.22 -0.15
N TYR A 222 37.20 53.29 0.16
CA TYR A 222 36.91 54.71 -0.04
C TYR A 222 37.37 55.25 -1.41
N TRP A 223 36.95 56.49 -1.66
CA TRP A 223 37.44 57.53 -2.60
C TRP A 223 36.80 57.52 -4.00
N GLY A 224 36.28 58.62 -4.55
CA GLY A 224 36.24 60.03 -4.13
C GLY A 224 35.83 60.92 -5.31
N ARG A 225 35.38 62.16 -5.00
CA ARG A 225 35.26 63.40 -5.82
C ARG A 225 34.72 63.25 -7.26
N ARG A 226 33.72 64.02 -7.66
CA ARG A 226 33.72 65.48 -7.70
C ARG A 226 32.29 65.98 -7.96
#